data_AF-A0A7X6CVF3-F1
#
_entry.id   AF-A0A7X6CVF3-F1
#
_cell.length_a   1.000
_cell.length_b   1.000
_cell.length_c   1.000
_cell.angle_alpha   90.00
_cell.angle_beta   90.00
_cell.angle_gamma   90.00
#
_symmetry.space_group_name_H-M   'P 1'
#
loop_
_entity.id
_entity.type
_entity.pdbx_description
1 polymer ?
#
loop_
_entity_poly.entity_id
_entity_poly.type
_entity_poly.pdbx_seq_one_letter_code
_entity_poly.pdbx_strand_id
1 'polypeptide(L)' 'MSETADQISQAALNQLQQMARNIGYGTITLVFQDNRLVQIEKNEKIRIKKA' A
#
# COMPACT_ATOMS: atom_id res chain seq x y z
N MET A 1 6.87 23.79 19.09
CA MET A 1 7.54 22.53 18.66
C MET A 1 6.47 21.69 18.00
N SER A 2 6.48 21.66 16.66
CA SER A 2 5.34 21.24 15.84
C SER A 2 5.21 19.72 15.78
N GLU A 3 4.03 19.25 16.18
CA GLU A 3 3.36 17.97 15.90
C GLU A 3 4.09 16.99 14.95
N THR A 4 4.78 16.00 15.51
CA THR A 4 5.31 14.82 14.79
C THR A 4 4.38 13.62 14.88
N ALA A 5 3.06 13.83 15.03
CA ALA A 5 2.16 12.76 15.46
C ALA A 5 1.85 11.72 14.38
N ASP A 6 1.96 12.03 13.07
CA ASP A 6 1.44 11.15 12.01
C ASP A 6 2.29 11.08 10.75
N GLN A 7 3.57 10.72 10.88
CA GLN A 7 4.41 10.39 9.72
C GLN A 7 4.39 8.90 9.43
N ILE A 8 4.02 8.53 8.20
CA ILE A 8 4.22 7.17 7.67
C ILE A 8 5.72 6.87 7.78
N SER A 9 6.05 5.77 8.46
CA SER A 9 7.46 5.39 8.63
C SER A 9 8.13 5.08 7.29
N GLN A 10 9.43 5.31 7.21
CA GLN A 10 10.20 4.97 6.01
C GLN A 10 10.09 3.47 5.66
N ALA A 11 9.96 2.60 6.67
CA ALA A 11 9.73 1.18 6.49
C ALA A 11 8.38 0.90 5.79
N ALA A 12 7.31 1.59 6.22
CA ALA A 12 6.00 1.47 5.58
C ALA A 12 6.01 1.98 4.13
N LEU A 13 6.72 3.09 3.85
CA LEU A 13 6.93 3.58 2.49
C LEU A 13 7.66 2.55 1.62
N ASN A 14 8.70 1.90 2.16
CA ASN A 14 9.42 0.86 1.44
C ASN A 14 8.53 -0.35 1.14
N GLN A 15 7.67 -0.76 2.08
CA GLN A 15 6.70 -1.84 1.85
C GLN A 15 5.68 -1.46 0.78
N LEU A 16 5.14 -0.23 0.80
CA LEU A 16 4.24 0.29 -0.23
C LEU A 16 4.89 0.26 -1.62
N GLN A 17 6.13 0.71 -1.70
CA GLN A 17 6.90 0.69 -2.94
C GLN A 17 7.13 -0.74 -3.45
N GLN A 18 7.42 -1.69 -2.54
CA GLN A 18 7.61 -3.09 -2.91
C GLN A 18 6.31 -3.74 -3.38
N MET A 19 5.18 -3.45 -2.71
CA MET A 19 3.86 -3.93 -3.13
C MET A 19 3.49 -3.41 -4.52
N ALA A 20 3.73 -2.12 -4.80
CA ALA A 20 3.45 -1.51 -6.09
C ALA A 20 4.33 -2.10 -7.22
N ARG A 21 5.59 -2.43 -6.94
CA ARG A 21 6.50 -3.07 -7.93
C ARG A 21 6.10 -4.51 -8.26
N ASN A 22 5.50 -5.21 -7.31
CA ASN A 22 5.17 -6.63 -7.44
C ASN A 22 3.75 -6.87 -7.97
N ILE A 23 2.92 -5.82 -8.08
CA ILE A 23 1.58 -5.97 -8.65
C ILE A 23 1.70 -6.15 -10.17
N GLY A 24 1.18 -7.26 -10.67
CA GLY A 24 1.19 -7.57 -12.10
C GLY A 24 -0.08 -7.07 -12.78
N TYR A 25 -1.24 -7.46 -12.24
CA TYR A 25 -2.54 -7.08 -12.76
C TYR A 25 -3.50 -6.87 -11.61
N GLY A 26 -3.50 -5.67 -11.04
CA GLY A 26 -4.25 -5.41 -9.83
C GLY A 26 -4.27 -3.94 -9.43
N THR A 27 -4.83 -3.69 -8.26
CA THR A 27 -4.90 -2.36 -7.64
C THR A 27 -4.46 -2.44 -6.18
N ILE A 28 -3.82 -1.38 -5.71
CA ILE A 28 -3.56 -1.15 -4.28
C ILE A 28 -4.39 0.08 -3.89
N THR A 29 -5.22 -0.07 -2.86
CA THR A 29 -6.03 1.01 -2.29
C THR A 29 -5.45 1.37 -0.93
N LEU A 30 -5.18 2.66 -0.72
CA LEU A 30 -4.72 3.20 0.56
C LEU A 30 -5.82 4.07 1.14
N VAL A 31 -6.18 3.84 2.39
CA VAL A 31 -7.20 4.63 3.09
C VAL A 31 -6.53 5.44 4.18
N PHE A 32 -6.68 6.76 4.07
CA PHE A 32 -6.24 7.70 5.07
C PHE A 32 -7.44 8.26 5.83
N GLN A 33 -7.38 8.24 7.16
CA GLN A 33 -8.35 8.85 8.06
C GLN A 33 -7.59 9.60 9.13
N ASP A 34 -8.04 10.81 9.48
CA ASP A 34 -7.38 11.66 10.48
C ASP A 34 -5.86 11.77 10.26
N ASN A 35 -5.47 12.01 9.01
CA ASN A 35 -4.07 12.14 8.58
C ASN A 35 -3.21 10.87 8.79
N ARG A 36 -3.82 9.72 9.10
CA ARG A 36 -3.15 8.44 9.33
C ARG A 36 -3.52 7.44 8.25
N LEU A 37 -2.53 6.65 7.81
CA LEU A 37 -2.81 5.48 6.98
C LEU A 37 -3.44 4.41 7.88
N VAL A 38 -4.73 4.15 7.69
CA VAL A 38 -5.49 3.20 8.52
C VAL A 38 -5.72 1.86 7.83
N GLN A 39 -5.66 1.82 6.49
CA GLN A 39 -5.92 0.60 5.74
C GLN A 39 -5.13 0.56 4.43
N ILE A 40 -4.69 -0.65 4.08
CA ILE A 40 -4.07 -1.00 2.80
C ILE A 40 -4.80 -2.22 2.27
N GLU A 41 -5.40 -2.11 1.09
CA GLU A 41 -6.00 -3.24 0.38
C GLU A 41 -5.25 -3.51 -0.91
N LYS A 42 -4.96 -4.79 -1.17
CA LYS A 42 -4.35 -5.24 -2.42
C LYS A 42 -5.32 -6.19 -3.12
N ASN A 43 -5.73 -5.83 -4.33
CA ASN A 43 -6.53 -6.66 -5.22
C ASN A 43 -5.67 -7.10 -6.40
N GLU A 44 -5.50 -8.41 -6.61
CA GLU A 44 -4.66 -8.96 -7.68
C GLU A 44 -5.45 -9.97 -8.50
N LYS A 45 -5.45 -9.79 -9.82
CA LYS A 45 -6.05 -10.70 -10.79
C LYS A 45 -5.04 -11.77 -11.18
N ILE A 46 -5.23 -12.97 -10.65
CA ILE A 46 -4.44 -14.13 -11.04
C ILE A 46 -5.05 -14.73 -12.31
N ARG A 47 -4.29 -14.73 -13.41
CA ARG A 47 -4.70 -15.40 -14.64
C ARG A 47 -4.05 -16.78 -14.70
N ILE A 48 -4.85 -17.82 -14.54
CA ILE A 48 -4.41 -19.19 -14.77
C ILE A 48 -4.42 -19.42 -16.28
N LYS A 49 -3.23 -19.52 -16.89
CA LYS A 49 -3.12 -20.01 -18.28
C LYS A 49 -3.36 -21.52 -18.24
N LYS A 50 -4.28 -22.03 -19.06
CA LYS A 50 -4.39 -23.47 -19.30
C LYS A 50 -3.06 -23.94 -19.88
N ALA A 51 -2.47 -24.96 -19.24
CA ALA A 51 -1.39 -25.75 -19.80
C ALA A 51 -1.90 -26.55 -21.01
#